data_AF-A0A6J4SGN0-F1
#
_entry.id   AF-A0A6J4SGN0-F1
#
_cell.length_a   1.000
_cell.length_b   1.000
_cell.length_c   1.000
_cell.angle_alpha   90.00
_cell.angle_beta   90.00
_cell.angle_gamma   90.00
#
_symmetry.space_group_name_H-M   'P 1'
#
loop_
_entity.id
_entity.type
_entity.pdbx_description
1 polymer ?
#
loop_
_entity_poly.entity_id
_entity_poly.type
_entity_poly.pdbx_seq_one_letter_code
_entity_poly.pdbx_strand_id
1 'polypeptide(L)' 'MIKTRATKKVACEDCFFRCNLLCALDLDGPCPTFRPDSPEGLRPPQQLRFAFRQERRTQAAWAFPSAQEQATLHAH' A
#
# COMPACT_ATOMS: atom_id res chain seq x y z
N MET A 1 34.53 11.84 9.33
CA MET A 1 34.54 10.37 9.15
C MET A 1 33.10 9.86 9.29
N ILE A 2 32.46 9.48 8.18
CA ILE A 2 31.11 8.88 8.21
C ILE A 2 31.28 7.41 8.63
N LYS A 3 30.83 7.06 9.84
CA LYS A 3 30.82 5.66 10.31
C LYS A 3 29.70 4.92 9.58
N THR A 4 30.05 4.18 8.54
CA THR A 4 29.13 3.22 7.92
C THR A 4 28.81 2.14 8.94
N ARG A 5 27.58 2.13 9.48
CA ARG A 5 27.12 1.08 10.41
C ARG A 5 27.11 -0.24 9.66
N ALA A 6 27.94 -1.18 10.10
CA ALA A 6 27.82 -2.58 9.68
C ALA A 6 26.40 -3.06 10.01
N THR A 7 25.65 -3.50 9.00
CA THR A 7 24.33 -4.10 9.18
C THR A 7 24.51 -5.42 9.92
N LYS A 8 24.12 -5.45 11.20
CA LYS A 8 23.99 -6.72 11.93
C LYS A 8 23.11 -7.65 11.11
N LYS A 9 23.52 -8.92 10.96
CA LYS A 9 22.64 -9.96 10.41
C LYS A 9 21.45 -10.08 11.35
N VAL A 10 20.25 -9.79 10.84
CA VAL A 10 19.00 -9.89 11.60
C VAL A 10 18.62 -11.36 11.80
N ALA A 11 18.24 -11.73 13.01
CA ALA A 11 17.76 -13.08 13.34
C ALA A 11 16.26 -13.07 13.65
N CYS A 12 15.61 -14.24 13.65
CA CYS A 12 14.21 -14.35 14.07
C CYS A 12 14.01 -13.93 15.53
N GLU A 13 15.01 -14.14 16.38
CA GLU A 13 14.97 -13.73 17.79
C GLU A 13 14.84 -12.22 18.00
N ASP A 14 15.22 -11.41 17.00
CA ASP A 14 15.05 -9.95 17.03
C ASP A 14 13.70 -9.49 16.42
N CYS A 15 12.85 -10.44 16.02
CA CYS A 15 11.58 -10.17 15.35
C CYS A 15 10.46 -9.96 16.38
N PHE A 16 9.68 -8.89 16.22
CA PHE A 16 8.49 -8.59 17.01
C PHE A 16 7.59 -9.82 17.21
N PHE A 17 7.35 -10.61 16.15
CA PHE A 17 6.49 -11.79 16.26
C PHE A 17 7.09 -12.91 17.14
N ARG A 18 8.41 -13.12 17.11
CA ARG A 18 9.06 -14.15 17.95
C ARG A 18 9.10 -13.70 19.41
N CYS A 19 9.48 -12.45 19.66
CA CYS A 19 9.51 -11.86 21.00
C CYS A 19 8.13 -11.93 21.70
N ASN A 20 7.05 -11.85 20.92
CA ASN A 20 5.67 -11.92 21.42
C ASN A 20 5.02 -13.32 21.30
N LEU A 21 5.79 -14.37 20.95
CA LEU A 21 5.29 -15.75 20.78
C LEU A 21 4.17 -15.90 19.73
N LEU A 22 4.16 -15.02 18.73
CA LEU A 22 3.21 -14.99 17.61
C LEU A 22 3.80 -15.54 16.29
N CYS A 23 5.10 -15.87 16.27
CA CYS A 23 5.74 -16.44 15.09
C CYS A 23 5.37 -17.92 14.94
N ALA A 24 4.72 -18.28 13.84
CA ALA A 24 4.33 -19.66 13.54
C ALA A 24 5.44 -20.50 12.89
N LEU A 25 6.56 -19.88 12.51
CA LEU A 25 7.63 -20.52 11.75
C LEU A 25 8.79 -20.91 12.67
N ASP A 26 9.27 -22.14 12.54
CA ASP A 26 10.48 -22.63 13.20
C ASP A 26 11.65 -22.62 12.21
N LEU A 27 12.35 -21.49 12.14
CA LEU A 27 13.43 -21.24 11.19
C LEU A 27 14.67 -20.75 11.94
N ASP A 28 15.85 -21.17 11.48
CA ASP A 28 17.15 -20.70 12.00
C ASP A 28 17.51 -19.25 11.57
N GLY A 29 16.69 -18.65 10.70
CA GLY A 29 16.92 -17.33 10.10
C GLY A 29 15.72 -16.39 10.26
N PRO A 30 15.85 -15.11 9.84
CA PRO A 30 14.76 -14.16 9.90
C PRO A 30 13.56 -14.67 9.09
N CYS A 31 12.37 -14.63 9.69
CA CYS A 31 11.16 -15.07 9.02
C CYS A 31 10.80 -14.13 7.84
N PRO A 32 10.02 -14.59 6.85
CA PRO A 32 9.61 -13.76 5.70
C PRO A 32 8.82 -12.50 6.09
N THR A 33 8.19 -12.53 7.27
CA THR A 33 7.42 -11.44 7.86
C THR A 33 8.23 -10.63 8.86
N PHE A 34 9.57 -10.73 8.87
CA PHE A 34 10.43 -10.06 9.85
C PHE A 34 10.05 -8.58 10.05
N ARG A 35 9.80 -8.21 11.30
CA ARG A 35 9.58 -6.84 11.75
C ARG A 35 10.46 -6.62 12.98
N PRO A 36 11.31 -5.59 13.02
CA PRO A 36 12.15 -5.34 14.17
C PRO A 36 11.29 -5.10 15.41
N ASP A 37 11.66 -5.72 16.54
CA ASP A 37 11.05 -5.42 17.83
C ASP A 37 11.55 -4.06 18.34
N SER A 38 10.72 -3.03 18.17
CA SER A 38 11.01 -1.66 18.62
C SER A 38 9.98 -1.23 19.66
N PRO A 39 10.32 -0.31 20.58
CA PRO A 39 9.38 0.13 21.62
C PRO A 39 8.12 0.80 21.07
N GLU A 40 8.13 1.25 19.81
CA GLU A 40 6.97 1.80 19.10
C GLU A 40 6.00 0.71 18.58
N GLY A 41 6.40 -0.56 18.62
CA GLY A 41 5.64 -1.69 18.12
C GLY A 41 5.44 -1.70 16.60
N LEU A 42 4.47 -2.48 16.13
CA LEU A 42 4.11 -2.53 14.71
C LEU A 42 3.43 -1.23 14.28
N ARG A 43 4.15 -0.41 13.52
CA ARG A 43 3.53 0.75 12.85
C ARG A 43 2.87 0.35 11.53
N PRO A 44 1.58 0.64 11.33
CA PRO A 44 0.94 0.47 10.04
C PRO A 44 1.58 1.42 9.01
N PRO A 45 1.74 0.99 7.75
CA PRO A 45 2.18 1.88 6.69
C PRO A 45 1.15 3.01 6.51
N GLN A 46 1.63 4.21 6.15
CA GLN A 46 0.72 5.31 5.84
C GLN A 46 -0.10 4.97 4.60
N GLN A 47 -1.42 4.98 4.75
CA GLN A 47 -2.33 4.75 3.62
C GLN A 47 -2.16 5.88 2.60
N LEU A 48 -2.09 5.53 1.31
CA LEU A 48 -2.10 6.52 0.23
C LEU A 48 -3.39 7.34 0.29
N ARG A 49 -3.29 8.63 -0.03
CA ARG A 49 -4.44 9.55 -0.07
C ARG A 49 -4.90 9.75 -1.52
N PHE A 50 -6.21 9.84 -1.72
CA PHE A 50 -6.76 10.18 -3.03
C PHE A 50 -6.38 11.61 -3.42
N ALA A 51 -5.80 11.78 -4.61
CA ALA A 51 -5.55 13.07 -5.23
C ALA A 51 -6.59 13.30 -6.35
N PHE A 52 -7.61 14.11 -6.06
CA PHE A 52 -8.62 14.46 -7.05
C PHE A 52 -8.06 15.48 -8.06
N ARG A 53 -8.06 15.16 -9.36
CA ARG A 53 -7.80 16.15 -10.41
C ARG A 53 -9.04 17.04 -10.58
N GLN A 54 -8.88 18.36 -10.42
CA GLN A 54 -9.98 19.32 -10.54
C GLN A 54 -10.42 19.56 -12.00
N GLU A 55 -9.52 19.39 -12.97
CA GLU A 55 -9.70 19.88 -14.35
C GLU A 55 -10.65 19.03 -15.22
N ARG A 56 -11.01 17.81 -14.80
CA ARG A 56 -11.92 16.92 -15.56
C ARG A 56 -13.29 16.73 -14.91
N ARG A 57 -13.71 17.64 -14.01
CA ARG A 57 -14.97 17.52 -13.27
C ARG A 57 -16.25 17.80 -14.10
N THR A 58 -16.13 18.17 -15.36
CA THR A 58 -17.29 18.50 -16.21
C THR A 58 -17.41 17.67 -17.49
N GLN A 59 -16.53 16.69 -17.74
CA GLN A 59 -16.74 15.74 -18.82
C GLN A 59 -17.00 14.36 -18.25
N ALA A 60 -18.25 13.92 -18.35
CA ALA A 60 -18.59 12.53 -18.13
C ALA A 60 -17.75 11.67 -19.08
N ALA A 61 -17.13 10.60 -18.55
CA ALA A 61 -16.40 9.62 -19.37
C ALA A 61 -17.32 8.97 -20.43
N TRP A 62 -18.63 9.02 -20.19
CA TRP A 62 -19.69 8.63 -21.09
C TRP A 62 -20.69 9.78 -21.20
N ALA A 63 -20.59 10.56 -22.28
CA ALA A 63 -21.62 11.53 -22.62
C ALA A 63 -22.73 10.79 -23.38
N PHE A 64 -23.95 10.85 -22.87
CA PHE A 64 -25.10 10.41 -23.65
C PHE A 64 -25.34 11.40 -24.79
N PRO A 65 -25.69 10.93 -26.01
CA PRO A 65 -26.20 11.80 -27.05
C PRO A 65 -27.35 12.65 -26.50
N SER A 66 -27.40 13.91 -26.91
CA SER A 66 -28.55 14.78 -26.70
C SER A 66 -29.82 14.16 -27.30
N ALA A 67 -30.98 14.60 -26.83
CA ALA A 67 -32.26 14.16 -27.37
C ALA A 67 -32.35 14.39 -28.90
N GLN A 68 -31.76 15.48 -29.40
CA GLN A 68 -31.70 15.81 -30.82
C GLN A 68 -30.81 14.84 -31.62
N GLU A 69 -29.64 14.49 -31.10
CA GLU A 69 -28.75 13.50 -31.74
C GLU A 69 -29.43 12.13 -31.79
N GLN A 70 -30.10 11.72 -30.70
CA GLN A 70 -30.85 10.47 -30.66
C GLN A 70 -32.00 10.47 -31.67
N ALA A 71 -32.78 11.56 -31.75
CA ALA A 71 -33.89 11.66 -32.71
C ALA A 71 -33.42 11.58 -34.18
N THR A 72 -32.25 12.14 -34.49
CA THR A 72 -31.67 12.11 -35.85
C THR A 72 -31.26 10.69 -36.24
N LEU A 73 -30.69 9.92 -35.31
CA LEU A 73 -30.25 8.54 -35.57
C LEU A 73 -31.41 7.58 -35.91
N HIS A 74 -32.62 7.84 -35.40
CA HIS A 74 -33.80 6.99 -35.56
C HIS A 74 -34.84 7.57 -36.53
N ALA A 75 -34.43 8.47 -37.43
CA ALA A 75 -35.33 9.16 -38.37
C ALA A 75 -35.59 8.39 -39.70
N HIS A 76 -35.11 7.16 -39.81
CA HIS A 76 -35.25 6.28 -40.99
C HIS A 76 -36.04 5.02 -40.65
#